data_AF-L9XMM7-F1
#
_entry.id   AF-L9XMM7-F1
#
_cell.length_a   1.000
_cell.length_b   1.000
_cell.length_c   1.000
_cell.angle_alpha   90.00
_cell.angle_beta   90.00
_cell.angle_gamma   90.00
#
_symmetry.space_group_name_H-M   'P 1'
#
loop_
_entity.id
_entity.type
_entity.pdbx_description
1 polymer ?
#
loop_
_entity_poly.entity_id
_entity_poly.type
_entity_poly.pdbx_seq_one_letter_code
_entity_poly.pdbx_strand_id
1 'polypeptide(L)' 'LGIFGETDGDEFVEAVDRVLEAGHAVDKPVATLAFEEDEIERWVDRGFDFVLAGVDIDYVKAGGLRAKAMFEDAMEKRDG' A
#
# COMPACT_ATOMS: atom_id res chain seq x y z
N LEU A 1 15.03 -0.39 -13.54
CA LEU A 1 15.68 -0.55 -12.23
C LEU A 1 16.18 -1.97 -12.04
N GLY A 2 15.45 -3.01 -12.46
CA GLY A 2 15.97 -4.40 -12.39
C GLY A 2 15.90 -5.00 -10.98
N ILE A 3 15.09 -4.40 -10.11
CA ILE A 3 14.92 -4.68 -8.68
C ILE A 3 13.50 -5.18 -8.41
N PHE A 4 13.26 -6.49 -8.51
CA PHE A 4 11.91 -7.04 -8.39
C PHE A 4 11.46 -7.09 -6.93
N GLY A 5 10.39 -6.37 -6.59
CA GLY A 5 9.80 -6.35 -5.25
C GLY A 5 10.53 -5.48 -4.24
N GLU A 6 11.55 -4.74 -4.65
CA GLU A 6 12.32 -3.85 -3.78
C GLU A 6 11.84 -2.40 -3.98
N THR A 7 10.97 -1.93 -3.09
CA THR A 7 10.37 -0.58 -3.14
C THR A 7 10.97 0.38 -2.12
N ASP A 8 11.87 -0.10 -1.26
CA ASP A 8 12.49 0.70 -0.19
C ASP A 8 13.88 1.24 -0.54
N GLY A 9 14.48 0.76 -1.63
CA GLY A 9 15.83 1.17 -2.04
C GLY A 9 15.87 2.57 -2.62
N ASP A 10 16.99 3.28 -2.40
CA ASP A 10 17.23 4.63 -2.92
C ASP A 10 17.01 4.71 -4.44
N GLU A 11 17.44 3.70 -5.20
CA GLU A 11 17.24 3.65 -6.65
C GLU A 11 15.75 3.70 -7.05
N PHE A 12 14.88 3.00 -6.29
CA PHE A 12 13.44 3.03 -6.52
C PHE A 12 12.87 4.41 -6.19
N VAL A 13 13.23 4.95 -5.02
CA VAL A 13 12.73 6.26 -4.56
C VAL A 13 13.15 7.38 -5.51
N GLU A 14 14.41 7.40 -5.95
CA GLU A 14 14.88 8.37 -6.94
C GLU A 14 14.15 8.25 -8.29
N ALA A 15 13.76 7.03 -8.69
CA ALA A 15 12.98 6.84 -9.89
C ALA A 15 11.55 7.37 -9.75
N VAL A 16 10.93 7.18 -8.58
CA VAL A 16 9.63 7.76 -8.23
C VAL A 16 9.69 9.29 -8.28
N ASP A 17 10.72 9.89 -7.70
CA ASP A 17 10.90 11.34 -7.71
C ASP A 17 10.94 11.93 -9.11
N ARG A 18 11.70 11.31 -10.02
CA ARG A 18 11.78 11.76 -11.41
C ARG A 18 10.42 11.72 -12.11
N VAL A 19 9.53 10.79 -11.74
CA VAL A 19 8.17 10.72 -12.29
C VAL A 19 7.30 11.84 -11.72
N LEU A 20 7.36 12.08 -10.42
CA LEU A 20 6.65 13.19 -9.76
C LEU A 20 7.06 14.53 -10.36
N GLU A 21 8.37 14.79 -10.42
CA GLU A 21 8.95 16.01 -11.01
C GLU A 21 8.50 16.20 -12.46
N ALA A 22 8.55 15.14 -13.28
CA ALA A 22 8.14 15.21 -14.67
C ALA A 22 6.64 15.49 -14.84
N GLY A 23 5.78 14.92 -13.99
CA GLY A 23 4.34 15.17 -14.00
C GLY A 23 4.00 16.60 -13.60
N HIS A 24 4.55 17.05 -12.46
CA HIS A 24 4.34 18.40 -11.94
C HIS A 24 4.92 19.49 -12.85
N ALA A 25 6.04 19.24 -13.54
CA ALA A 25 6.62 20.18 -14.50
C ALA A 25 5.70 20.50 -15.69
N VAL A 26 4.71 19.64 -15.98
CA VAL A 26 3.71 19.84 -17.04
C VAL A 26 2.29 19.92 -16.52
N ASP A 27 2.12 20.20 -15.22
CA ASP A 27 0.82 20.37 -14.55
C ASP A 27 -0.12 19.16 -14.74
N LYS A 28 0.45 17.94 -14.67
CA LYS A 28 -0.30 16.69 -14.73
C LYS A 28 -0.26 15.97 -13.38
N PRO A 29 -1.41 15.52 -12.85
CA PRO A 29 -1.45 14.78 -11.61
C PRO A 29 -0.80 13.40 -11.78
N VAL A 30 -0.13 12.95 -10.72
CA VAL A 30 0.50 11.63 -10.63
C VAL A 30 -0.15 10.85 -9.48
N ALA A 31 -0.49 9.59 -9.75
CA ALA A 31 -1.15 8.71 -8.79
C ALA A 31 -0.33 7.43 -8.58
N THR A 32 -0.48 6.82 -7.41
CA THR A 32 0.13 5.52 -7.08
C THR A 32 -0.82 4.63 -6.26
N LEU A 33 -0.44 3.38 -6.07
CA LEU A 33 -1.12 2.38 -5.26
C LEU A 33 -0.27 2.08 -4.00
N ALA A 34 -0.91 2.09 -2.83
CA ALA A 34 -0.34 1.66 -1.56
C ALA A 34 -0.97 0.33 -1.17
N PHE A 35 -0.17 -0.71 -0.94
CA PHE A 35 -0.66 -2.01 -0.49
C PHE A 35 -0.69 -2.12 1.03
N GLU A 36 0.23 -1.42 1.70
CA GLU A 36 0.32 -1.39 3.16
C GLU A 36 -0.13 -0.02 3.73
N GLU A 37 -0.52 0.00 5.00
CA GLU A 37 -1.10 1.21 5.62
C GLU A 37 -0.07 2.34 5.76
N ASP A 38 1.18 2.00 6.06
CA ASP A 38 2.31 2.93 6.18
C ASP A 38 2.74 3.50 4.82
N GLU A 39 2.55 2.75 3.74
CA GLU A 39 2.79 3.24 2.38
C GLU A 39 1.86 4.41 2.01
N ILE A 40 0.66 4.50 2.60
CA ILE A 40 -0.28 5.59 2.32
C ILE A 40 0.33 6.92 2.75
N GLU A 41 0.76 7.04 4.00
CA GLU A 41 1.39 8.25 4.53
C GLU A 41 2.68 8.56 3.79
N ARG A 42 3.53 7.54 3.56
CA ARG A 42 4.76 7.66 2.79
C ARG A 42 4.53 8.29 1.42
N TRP A 43 3.54 7.84 0.65
CA TRP A 43 3.31 8.33 -0.70
C TRP A 43 2.62 9.69 -0.74
N VAL A 44 1.74 9.98 0.22
CA VAL A 44 1.17 11.32 0.39
C VAL A 44 2.27 12.34 0.69
N ASP A 45 3.14 12.06 1.66
CA ASP A 45 4.23 12.96 2.05
C ASP A 45 5.25 13.16 0.93
N ARG A 46 5.40 12.17 0.03
CA ARG A 46 6.31 12.28 -1.12
C ARG A 46 5.79 13.19 -2.23
N GLY A 47 4.50 13.52 -2.24
CA GLY A 47 3.90 14.44 -3.20
C GLY A 47 3.08 13.79 -4.32
N PHE A 48 2.61 12.55 -4.14
CA PHE A 48 1.57 12.02 -5.04
C PHE A 48 0.26 12.79 -4.83
N ASP A 49 -0.42 13.11 -5.94
CA ASP A 49 -1.70 13.82 -5.91
C ASP A 49 -2.86 12.91 -5.48
N PHE A 50 -2.73 11.62 -5.78
CA PHE A 50 -3.69 10.59 -5.41
C PHE A 50 -2.98 9.29 -5.00
N VAL A 51 -3.42 8.70 -3.90
CA VAL A 51 -3.00 7.37 -3.46
C VAL A 51 -4.22 6.46 -3.44
N LEU A 52 -4.20 5.41 -4.26
CA LEU A 52 -5.16 4.32 -4.16
C LEU A 52 -4.76 3.48 -2.94
N ALA A 53 -5.60 3.51 -1.90
CA ALA A 53 -5.39 2.70 -0.70
C ALA A 53 -5.88 1.27 -0.97
N GLY A 54 -4.93 0.36 -1.17
CA GLY A 54 -5.14 -1.07 -1.31
C GLY A 54 -5.95 -1.50 -2.54
N VAL A 55 -6.27 -2.78 -2.55
CA VAL A 55 -7.14 -3.43 -3.53
C VAL A 55 -8.23 -4.21 -2.83
N ASP A 56 -9.39 -4.34 -3.47
CA ASP A 56 -10.57 -5.01 -2.93
C ASP A 56 -10.29 -6.43 -2.42
N ILE A 57 -9.48 -7.20 -3.16
CA ILE A 57 -9.15 -8.57 -2.83
C ILE A 57 -8.36 -8.69 -1.52
N ASP A 58 -7.48 -7.73 -1.22
CA ASP A 58 -6.72 -7.72 0.02
C ASP A 58 -7.62 -7.43 1.22
N TYR A 59 -8.58 -6.52 1.05
CA TYR A 59 -9.59 -6.26 2.08
C TYR A 59 -10.48 -7.47 2.35
N VAL A 60 -10.95 -8.14 1.30
CA VAL A 60 -11.75 -9.37 1.43
C VAL A 60 -10.96 -10.47 2.14
N LYS A 61 -9.70 -10.68 1.73
CA LYS A 61 -8.81 -11.67 2.34
C LYS A 61 -8.52 -11.36 3.80
N ALA A 62 -8.11 -10.14 4.12
CA ALA A 62 -7.79 -9.71 5.48
C ALA A 62 -9.02 -9.81 6.40
N GLY A 63 -10.18 -9.36 5.93
CA GLY A 63 -11.44 -9.48 6.64
C GLY A 63 -11.83 -10.94 6.92
N GLY A 64 -11.71 -11.81 5.92
CA GLY A 64 -11.99 -13.24 6.07
C GLY A 64 -11.08 -13.95 7.06
N LEU A 65 -9.77 -13.67 7.01
CA LEU A 65 -8.80 -14.22 7.97
C LEU A 65 -9.10 -13.76 9.40
N ARG A 66 -9.42 -12.47 9.58
CA ARG A 66 -9.80 -11.92 10.89
C ARG A 66 -11.06 -12.58 11.46
N ALA A 67 -12.11 -12.70 10.64
CA ALA A 67 -13.36 -13.33 11.05
C ALA A 67 -13.17 -14.80 11.43
N LYS A 68 -12.36 -15.54 10.66
CA LYS A 68 -12.02 -16.92 10.97
C LYS A 68 -11.28 -17.04 12.32
N ALA A 69 -10.25 -16.23 12.54
CA ALA A 69 -9.49 -16.24 13.80
C ALA A 69 -10.40 -15.94 15.00
N MET A 70 -11.29 -14.95 14.89
CA MET A 70 -12.27 -14.63 15.95
C MET A 70 -13.20 -15.81 16.26
N PHE A 71 -13.62 -16.57 15.24
CA PHE A 71 -14.45 -17.76 15.43
C PHE A 71 -13.68 -18.87 16.15
N GLU A 72 -12.44 -19.13 15.74
CA GLU A 72 -11.56 -20.13 16.36
C GLU A 72 -11.30 -19.80 17.84
N ASP A 73 -10.96 -18.53 18.16
CA ASP A 73 -10.78 -18.05 19.53
C ASP A 73 -12.05 -18.19 20.39
N ALA A 74 -13.22 -17.94 19.80
CA ALA A 74 -14.49 -18.06 20.52
C ALA A 74 -14.85 -19.52 20.83
N MET A 75 -14.51 -20.44 19.92
CA MET A 75 -14.71 -21.88 20.11
C MET A 75 -13.77 -22.42 21.21
N GLU A 76 -12.50 -22.02 21.20
CA GLU A 76 -11.53 -22.41 22.23
C GLU A 76 -12.00 -21.97 23.63
N LYS A 77 -12.48 -20.73 23.78
CA LYS A 77 -13.01 -20.20 25.06
C LYS A 77 -14.28 -20.90 25.54
N ARG A 78 -15.06 -21.51 24.64
CA ARG A 78 -16.28 -22.24 25.01
C ARG A 78 -15.97 -23.66 25.47
N ASP A 79 -14.95 -24.27 24.88
CA ASP A 79 -14.63 -25.69 25.03
C ASP A 79 -13.54 -25.95 26.10
N GLY A 80 -12.88 -24.90 26.63
CA GLY A 80 -11.93 -24.94 27.74
C GLY A 80 -12.54 -24.56 29.09
#